data_AF-A0A813GHG6-F1
#
_entry.id   AF-A0A813GHG6-F1
#
_cell.length_a   1.000
_cell.length_b   1.000
_cell.length_c   1.000
_cell.angle_alpha   90.00
_cell.angle_beta   90.00
_cell.angle_gamma   90.00
#
_symmetry.space_group_name_H-M   'P 1'
#
loop_
_entity.id
_entity.type
_entity.pdbx_description
1 polymer ?
#
loop_
_entity_poly.entity_id
_entity_poly.type
_entity_poly.pdbx_seq_one_letter_code
_entity_poly.pdbx_strand_id
1 'polypeptide(L)'
;MMLRIPLNLGLLLLLCAGGATALAPAEATGAPCGGLWARCLESKCCATPELTCYEKDHRYAQCRPTGNCRPGFHHEDPVQTPWSCVVLTSPAPAPGPGPAPPPAAPAPPAPAPAPAPAPAPGPAPAPAPPPPPQQCVDKGQHCVDWAMAGECEKNAAYMHEFCMKSCNLCGNLFTNSEEGTAAAPAAAGDGSSNHAAGSSNAIDSSLRGGR
;
A
#
# COMPACT_ATOMS: atom_id res chain seq x y z
N MET A 1 -98.63 4.27 -20.56
CA MET A 1 -97.45 3.94 -19.74
C MET A 1 -96.59 5.18 -19.59
N MET A 2 -96.33 5.68 -18.37
CA MET A 2 -95.09 6.37 -17.97
C MET A 2 -95.15 6.49 -16.44
N LEU A 3 -94.64 5.46 -15.77
CA LEU A 3 -94.72 5.26 -14.33
C LEU A 3 -93.34 5.61 -13.72
N ARG A 4 -93.37 6.44 -12.66
CA ARG A 4 -92.38 6.59 -11.58
C ARG A 4 -91.05 7.28 -11.90
N ILE A 5 -90.88 8.51 -11.43
CA ILE A 5 -90.32 8.92 -10.11
C ILE A 5 -88.79 8.68 -10.04
N PRO A 6 -88.00 9.75 -9.86
CA PRO A 6 -86.55 9.76 -10.03
C PRO A 6 -85.83 9.14 -8.83
N LEU A 7 -84.90 8.21 -9.08
CA LEU A 7 -83.88 7.85 -8.09
C LEU A 7 -82.52 8.35 -8.57
N ASN A 8 -82.13 9.40 -7.86
CA ASN A 8 -80.82 9.99 -7.72
C ASN A 8 -79.77 8.89 -7.47
N LEU A 9 -78.95 8.56 -8.49
CA LEU A 9 -77.82 7.64 -8.37
C LEU A 9 -76.60 8.40 -7.84
N GLY A 10 -76.73 8.92 -6.63
CA GLY A 10 -75.60 9.29 -5.79
C GLY A 10 -75.04 8.05 -5.11
N LEU A 11 -73.71 7.98 -5.04
CA LEU A 11 -72.92 7.13 -4.13
C LEU A 11 -72.59 5.71 -4.60
N LEU A 12 -71.70 5.59 -5.59
CA LEU A 12 -70.62 4.61 -5.48
C LEU A 12 -69.29 5.35 -5.40
N LEU A 13 -68.92 5.66 -4.15
CA LEU A 13 -67.57 5.92 -3.69
C LEU A 13 -66.64 4.80 -4.19
N LEU A 14 -65.99 5.00 -5.34
CA LEU A 14 -64.73 4.34 -5.64
C LEU A 14 -63.62 5.30 -5.18
N LEU A 15 -63.35 5.20 -3.88
CA LEU A 15 -62.07 5.47 -3.26
C LEU A 15 -61.01 4.63 -3.97
N CYS A 16 -60.50 5.08 -5.12
CA CYS A 16 -59.17 4.69 -5.53
C CYS A 16 -58.22 5.60 -4.78
N ALA A 17 -57.73 5.03 -3.67
CA ALA A 17 -56.65 5.48 -2.83
C ALA A 17 -55.77 6.52 -3.52
N GLY A 18 -55.74 7.71 -2.93
CA GLY A 18 -54.67 8.66 -3.14
C GLY A 18 -53.36 7.94 -2.89
N GLY A 19 -52.67 7.61 -3.97
CA GLY A 19 -51.24 7.38 -3.94
C GLY A 19 -50.60 8.71 -3.57
N ALA A 20 -50.60 9.02 -2.27
CA ALA A 20 -49.56 9.84 -1.70
C ALA A 20 -48.27 9.07 -1.93
N THR A 21 -47.70 9.23 -3.13
CA THR A 21 -46.26 9.20 -3.28
C THR A 21 -45.80 10.25 -2.29
N ALA A 22 -45.38 9.77 -1.12
CA ALA A 22 -44.56 10.53 -0.22
C ALA A 22 -43.33 10.88 -1.05
N LEU A 23 -43.38 12.05 -1.71
CA LEU A 23 -42.17 12.80 -1.96
C LEU A 23 -41.56 12.94 -0.57
N ALA A 24 -40.52 12.14 -0.36
CA ALA A 24 -39.60 12.37 0.73
C ALA A 24 -39.29 13.87 0.75
N PRO A 25 -39.24 14.51 1.93
CA PRO A 25 -38.78 15.88 1.99
C PRO A 25 -37.46 15.93 1.24
N ALA A 26 -37.38 16.83 0.26
CA ALA A 26 -36.16 17.11 -0.47
C ALA A 26 -35.04 17.23 0.57
N GLU A 27 -34.19 16.21 0.61
CA GLU A 27 -32.94 16.26 1.36
C GLU A 27 -32.28 17.56 0.94
N ALA A 28 -31.90 18.38 1.91
CA ALA A 28 -31.26 19.66 1.68
C ALA A 28 -30.24 19.47 0.55
N THR A 29 -30.46 20.14 -0.58
CA THR A 29 -29.60 20.08 -1.76
C THR A 29 -28.30 20.85 -1.50
N GLY A 30 -27.60 20.48 -0.43
CA GLY A 30 -26.17 20.68 -0.27
C GLY A 30 -25.49 19.46 -0.86
N ALA A 31 -24.50 19.66 -1.72
CA ALA A 31 -23.70 18.56 -2.23
C ALA A 31 -23.16 17.73 -1.04
N PRO A 32 -23.25 16.38 -1.08
CA PRO A 32 -22.73 15.56 -0.01
C PRO A 32 -21.23 15.86 0.18
N CYS A 33 -20.80 15.88 1.44
CA CYS A 33 -19.40 16.09 1.76
C CYS A 33 -18.53 15.01 1.11
N GLY A 34 -17.39 15.42 0.57
CA GLY A 34 -16.48 14.52 -0.16
C GLY A 34 -15.81 13.51 0.77
N GLY A 35 -15.72 12.24 0.34
CA GLY A 35 -14.89 11.23 1.02
C GLY A 35 -13.38 11.46 0.82
N LEU A 36 -12.56 10.54 1.32
CA LEU A 36 -11.11 10.56 1.11
C LEU A 36 -10.78 10.57 -0.41
N TRP A 37 -9.91 11.49 -0.82
CA TRP A 37 -9.53 11.76 -2.22
C TRP A 37 -10.67 12.26 -3.13
N ALA A 38 -11.86 12.56 -2.60
CA ALA A 38 -12.96 13.11 -3.39
C ALA A 38 -12.75 14.60 -3.69
N ARG A 39 -13.35 15.07 -4.80
CA ARG A 39 -13.38 16.49 -5.16
C ARG A 39 -14.24 17.27 -4.17
N CYS A 40 -13.72 18.37 -3.63
CA CYS A 40 -14.41 19.18 -2.63
C CYS A 40 -14.46 20.68 -2.99
N LEU A 41 -14.11 21.04 -4.23
CA LEU A 41 -14.03 22.44 -4.66
C LEU A 41 -15.37 23.19 -4.50
N GLU A 42 -16.47 22.52 -4.83
CA GLU A 42 -17.82 23.09 -4.76
C GLU A 42 -18.38 23.02 -3.33
N SER A 43 -18.30 21.83 -2.70
CA SER A 43 -18.92 21.57 -1.40
C SER A 43 -18.13 22.16 -0.23
N LYS A 44 -16.81 22.35 -0.39
CA LYS A 44 -15.88 22.76 0.66
C LYS A 44 -16.01 21.91 1.94
N CYS A 45 -16.48 20.68 1.80
CA CYS A 45 -16.81 19.81 2.92
C CYS A 45 -16.24 18.41 2.68
N CYS A 46 -15.68 17.82 3.74
CA CYS A 46 -15.23 16.43 3.76
C CYS A 46 -16.04 15.62 4.77
N ALA A 47 -16.24 14.33 4.49
CA ALA A 47 -17.19 13.47 5.20
C ALA A 47 -16.80 13.17 6.66
N THR A 48 -15.51 13.22 6.99
CA THR A 48 -14.99 12.95 8.34
C THR A 48 -14.07 14.08 8.80
N PRO A 49 -13.98 14.35 10.12
CA PRO A 49 -13.15 15.44 10.65
C PRO A 49 -11.64 15.22 10.44
N GLU A 50 -11.20 14.00 10.12
CA GLU A 50 -9.82 13.65 9.79
C GLU A 50 -9.44 14.02 8.34
N LEU A 51 -10.39 14.55 7.57
CA LEU A 51 -10.20 15.00 6.20
C LEU A 51 -10.30 16.52 6.11
N THR A 52 -9.35 17.11 5.41
CA THR A 52 -9.33 18.53 5.11
C THR A 52 -9.41 18.71 3.60
N CYS A 53 -10.30 19.61 3.15
CA CYS A 53 -10.38 20.00 1.76
C CYS A 53 -9.21 20.93 1.43
N TYR A 54 -8.28 20.46 0.60
CA TYR A 54 -7.13 21.24 0.14
C TYR A 54 -7.30 21.66 -1.31
N GLU A 55 -7.08 22.94 -1.56
CA GLU A 55 -7.01 23.47 -2.93
C GLU A 55 -5.68 23.07 -3.59
N LYS A 56 -5.78 22.59 -4.83
CA LYS A 56 -4.64 22.51 -5.74
C LYS A 56 -4.55 23.81 -6.52
N ASP A 57 -5.61 24.13 -7.24
CA ASP A 57 -5.79 25.34 -8.05
C ASP A 57 -7.28 25.74 -8.13
N HIS A 58 -7.57 26.88 -8.76
CA HIS A 58 -8.94 27.43 -8.90
C HIS A 58 -9.98 26.47 -9.53
N ARG A 59 -9.56 25.36 -10.17
CA ARG A 59 -10.45 24.35 -10.77
C ARG A 59 -10.41 23.00 -10.06
N TYR A 60 -9.60 22.85 -9.03
CA TYR A 60 -9.43 21.58 -8.33
C TYR A 60 -9.13 21.74 -6.84
N ALA A 61 -9.95 21.08 -6.03
CA ALA A 61 -9.68 20.86 -4.62
C ALA A 61 -10.09 19.44 -4.25
N GLN A 62 -9.38 18.86 -3.29
CA GLN A 62 -9.53 17.46 -2.91
C GLN A 62 -9.46 17.27 -1.39
N CYS A 63 -10.33 16.39 -0.87
CA CYS A 63 -10.28 15.96 0.53
C CYS A 63 -9.10 15.03 0.75
N ARG A 64 -8.15 15.44 1.59
CA ARG A 64 -6.97 14.63 1.96
C ARG A 64 -6.91 14.53 3.48
N PRO A 65 -6.16 13.55 4.04
CA PRO A 65 -5.95 13.50 5.48
C PRO A 65 -5.40 14.82 6.01
N THR A 66 -5.90 15.28 7.15
CA THR A 66 -5.47 16.54 7.75
C THR A 66 -3.95 16.55 7.96
N GLY A 67 -3.28 17.58 7.43
CA GLY A 67 -1.82 17.72 7.43
C GLY A 67 -1.11 17.08 6.24
N ASN A 68 -1.83 16.34 5.38
CA ASN A 68 -1.27 15.65 4.23
C ASN A 68 -1.40 16.48 2.94
N CYS A 69 -0.93 17.73 2.94
CA CYS A 69 -0.80 18.56 1.74
C CYS A 69 0.54 19.31 1.76
N ARG A 70 1.30 19.21 0.66
CA ARG A 70 2.56 19.93 0.47
C ARG A 70 2.44 20.89 -0.72
N PRO A 71 2.67 22.20 -0.53
CA PRO A 71 2.68 23.15 -1.62
C PRO A 71 3.72 22.79 -2.68
N GLY A 72 3.42 23.08 -3.95
CA GLY A 72 4.35 22.91 -5.06
C GLY A 72 3.93 21.85 -6.08
N PHE A 73 4.84 21.51 -6.98
CA PHE A 73 4.57 20.61 -8.10
C PHE A 73 4.66 19.15 -7.65
N HIS A 74 3.58 18.41 -7.89
CA HIS A 74 3.55 16.96 -7.70
C HIS A 74 3.77 16.30 -9.06
N HIS A 75 4.91 15.66 -9.24
CA HIS A 75 5.35 15.04 -10.49
C HIS A 75 4.48 13.86 -10.94
N GLU A 76 3.67 13.32 -10.03
CA GLU A 76 2.71 12.24 -10.26
C GLU A 76 1.37 12.70 -10.89
N ASP A 77 1.16 14.01 -11.00
CA ASP A 77 -0.09 14.55 -11.54
C ASP A 77 -0.06 14.65 -13.08
N PRO A 78 -1.07 14.11 -13.79
CA PRO A 78 -1.20 14.26 -15.24
C PRO A 78 -1.23 15.73 -15.70
N VAL A 79 -1.71 16.62 -14.83
CA VAL A 79 -1.69 18.07 -15.03
C VAL A 79 -0.80 18.68 -13.96
N GLN A 80 0.43 19.02 -14.33
CA GLN A 80 1.41 19.63 -13.44
C GLN A 80 1.06 21.09 -13.11
N THR A 81 -0.01 21.30 -12.33
CA THR A 81 -0.29 22.55 -11.64
C THR A 81 0.26 22.47 -10.21
N PRO A 82 0.86 23.56 -9.71
CA PRO A 82 1.35 23.59 -8.34
C PRO A 82 0.16 23.51 -7.38
N TRP A 83 0.28 22.68 -6.34
CA TRP A 83 -0.70 22.66 -5.26
C TRP A 83 -0.54 23.91 -4.39
N SER A 84 -1.61 24.67 -4.20
CA SER A 84 -1.63 25.79 -3.25
C SER A 84 -1.74 25.32 -1.80
N CYS A 85 -2.35 24.15 -1.57
CA CYS A 85 -2.63 23.58 -0.24
C CYS A 85 -3.41 24.51 0.69
N VAL A 86 -4.16 25.45 0.13
CA VAL A 86 -5.06 26.29 0.90
C VAL A 86 -6.18 25.42 1.45
N VAL A 87 -6.43 25.53 2.76
CA VAL A 87 -7.51 24.81 3.41
C VAL A 87 -8.83 25.50 3.07
N LEU A 88 -9.69 24.80 2.34
CA LEU A 88 -11.01 25.28 1.96
C LEU A 88 -12.12 24.71 2.85
N THR A 89 -11.79 23.82 3.79
CA THR A 89 -12.80 23.10 4.58
C THR A 89 -13.67 24.07 5.38
N SER A 90 -14.97 24.05 5.12
CA SER A 90 -16.00 24.55 6.02
C SER A 90 -16.20 23.51 7.14
N PRO A 91 -16.46 23.92 8.38
CA PRO A 91 -16.90 22.98 9.41
C PRO A 91 -18.16 22.28 8.88
N ALA A 92 -18.13 20.94 8.84
CA ALA A 92 -19.29 20.16 8.43
C ALA A 92 -20.49 20.60 9.29
N PRO A 93 -21.70 20.75 8.71
CA PRO A 93 -22.88 20.99 9.53
C PRO A 93 -22.96 19.87 10.56
N ALA A 94 -23.09 20.24 11.84
CA ALA A 94 -23.24 19.28 12.91
C ALA A 94 -24.31 18.26 12.51
N PRO A 95 -24.10 16.95 12.75
CA PRO A 95 -25.16 15.97 12.50
C PRO A 95 -26.41 16.46 13.21
N GLY A 96 -27.51 16.63 12.46
CA GLY A 96 -28.77 17.11 13.02
C GLY A 96 -29.20 16.26 14.21
N PRO A 97 -30.00 16.79 15.15
CA PRO A 97 -30.52 16.01 16.26
C PRO A 97 -31.27 14.81 15.69
N GLY A 98 -30.69 13.61 15.84
CA GLY A 98 -31.35 12.36 15.49
C GLY A 98 -32.63 12.19 16.32
N PRO A 99 -33.58 11.37 15.84
CA PRO A 99 -34.77 11.06 16.61
C PRO A 99 -34.40 10.59 18.02
N ALA A 100 -35.12 11.11 19.02
CA ALA A 100 -34.91 10.77 20.41
C ALA A 100 -34.85 9.24 20.58
N PRO A 101 -33.87 8.70 21.31
CA PRO A 101 -33.77 7.27 21.53
C PRO A 101 -35.05 6.76 22.23
N PRO A 102 -35.57 5.58 21.89
CA PRO A 102 -36.65 4.96 22.64
C PRO A 102 -36.23 4.80 24.12
N PRO A 103 -37.19 4.75 25.07
CA PRO A 103 -36.86 4.63 26.49
C PRO A 103 -35.91 3.46 26.70
N ALA A 104 -34.78 3.74 27.36
CA ALA A 104 -33.71 2.80 27.57
C ALA A 104 -34.26 1.54 28.25
N ALA A 105 -33.98 0.38 27.63
CA ALA A 105 -34.17 -0.91 28.26
C ALA A 105 -33.46 -0.94 29.63
N PRO A 106 -33.94 -1.74 30.60
CA PRO A 106 -33.28 -1.87 31.90
C PRO A 106 -31.79 -2.17 31.71
N ALA A 107 -30.96 -1.45 32.45
CA ALA A 107 -29.52 -1.56 32.35
C ALA A 107 -29.09 -3.03 32.55
N PRO A 108 -28.19 -3.56 31.70
CA PRO A 108 -27.62 -4.89 31.93
C PRO A 108 -26.90 -4.93 33.29
N PRO A 109 -26.83 -6.10 33.94
CA PRO A 109 -26.09 -6.24 35.18
C PRO A 109 -24.64 -5.79 34.99
N ALA A 110 -24.08 -5.15 36.02
CA ALA A 110 -22.73 -4.62 35.99
C ALA A 110 -21.73 -5.70 35.52
N PRO A 111 -20.82 -5.36 34.59
CA PRO A 111 -19.81 -6.31 34.14
C PRO A 111 -18.93 -6.74 35.33
N ALA A 112 -18.57 -8.02 35.35
CA ALA A 112 -17.62 -8.55 36.31
C ALA A 112 -16.31 -7.74 36.28
N PRO A 113 -15.61 -7.59 37.43
CA PRO A 113 -14.35 -6.85 37.48
C PRO A 113 -13.36 -7.43 36.48
N ALA A 114 -12.75 -6.55 35.69
CA ALA A 114 -11.74 -6.92 34.72
C ALA A 114 -10.57 -7.64 35.41
N PRO A 115 -9.98 -8.67 34.78
CA PRO A 115 -8.78 -9.31 35.31
C PRO A 115 -7.64 -8.29 35.41
N ALA A 116 -6.83 -8.41 36.46
CA ALA A 116 -5.66 -7.57 36.67
C ALA A 116 -4.73 -7.61 35.44
N PRO A 117 -4.08 -6.48 35.09
CA PRO A 117 -3.18 -6.43 33.94
C PRO A 117 -2.03 -7.42 34.13
N ALA A 118 -1.69 -8.11 33.03
CA ALA A 118 -0.53 -8.98 32.98
C ALA A 118 0.76 -8.18 33.23
N PRO A 119 1.78 -8.78 33.88
CA PRO A 119 3.06 -8.12 34.09
C PRO A 119 3.71 -7.74 32.75
N ALA A 120 4.41 -6.61 32.74
CA ALA A 120 5.11 -6.11 31.56
C ALA A 120 6.14 -7.14 31.06
N PRO A 121 6.34 -7.27 29.73
CA PRO A 121 7.39 -8.10 29.17
C PRO A 121 8.76 -7.67 29.72
N GLY A 122 9.57 -8.64 30.11
CA GLY A 122 10.95 -8.39 30.52
C GLY A 122 11.80 -7.80 29.38
N PRO A 123 13.00 -7.29 29.70
CA PRO A 123 13.92 -6.74 28.70
C PRO A 123 14.19 -7.76 27.58
N ALA A 124 14.19 -7.28 26.34
CA ALA A 124 14.56 -8.11 25.19
C ALA A 124 16.01 -8.62 25.36
N PRO A 125 16.28 -9.89 24.98
CA PRO A 125 17.65 -10.42 24.99
C PRO A 125 18.55 -9.61 24.05
N ALA A 126 19.82 -9.50 24.42
CA ALA A 126 20.84 -8.84 23.60
C ALA A 126 20.96 -9.50 22.20
N PRO A 127 21.34 -8.74 21.17
CA PRO A 127 21.54 -9.30 19.82
C PRO A 127 22.57 -10.42 19.83
N ALA A 128 22.25 -11.51 19.14
CA ALA A 128 23.15 -12.64 18.95
C ALA A 128 24.42 -12.21 18.18
N PRO A 129 25.57 -12.86 18.41
CA PRO A 129 26.78 -12.60 17.64
C PRO A 129 26.55 -12.87 16.14
N PRO A 130 27.28 -12.17 15.24
CA PRO A 130 27.16 -12.38 13.81
C PRO A 130 27.50 -13.84 13.45
N PRO A 131 26.79 -14.45 12.48
CA PRO A 131 27.07 -15.81 12.05
C PRO A 131 28.48 -15.91 11.45
N PRO A 132 29.17 -17.06 11.61
CA PRO A 132 30.50 -17.26 11.05
C PRO A 132 30.46 -17.12 9.52
N PRO A 133 31.57 -16.68 8.89
CA PRO A 133 31.65 -16.51 7.44
C PRO A 133 31.36 -17.84 6.74
N GLN A 134 30.32 -17.84 5.89
CA GLN A 134 29.88 -19.04 5.18
C GLN A 134 30.80 -19.27 3.98
N GLN A 135 31.52 -20.40 3.97
CA GLN A 135 32.27 -20.84 2.80
C GLN A 135 31.27 -21.17 1.68
N CYS A 136 31.35 -20.45 0.56
CA CYS A 136 30.45 -20.68 -0.56
C CYS A 136 30.90 -21.88 -1.40
N VAL A 137 30.52 -23.06 -0.93
CA VAL A 137 30.84 -24.35 -1.55
C VAL A 137 29.60 -25.23 -1.55
N ASP A 138 29.57 -26.19 -2.47
CA ASP A 138 28.60 -27.27 -2.44
C ASP A 138 29.07 -28.32 -1.42
N LYS A 139 28.26 -28.55 -0.39
CA LYS A 139 28.43 -29.56 0.65
C LYS A 139 27.72 -30.88 0.30
N GLY A 140 26.71 -30.84 -0.58
CA GLY A 140 25.97 -32.02 -1.04
C GLY A 140 26.65 -32.75 -2.21
N GLN A 141 26.52 -34.07 -2.26
CA GLN A 141 27.17 -34.92 -3.28
C GLN A 141 26.54 -34.78 -4.68
N HIS A 142 25.26 -34.42 -4.77
CA HIS A 142 24.49 -34.36 -6.03
C HIS A 142 24.04 -32.93 -6.37
N CYS A 143 24.71 -31.91 -5.83
CA CYS A 143 24.30 -30.51 -6.00
C CYS A 143 24.20 -30.09 -7.47
N VAL A 144 25.10 -30.56 -8.33
CA VAL A 144 25.08 -30.27 -9.77
C VAL A 144 23.85 -30.89 -10.44
N ASP A 145 23.59 -32.17 -10.18
CA ASP A 145 22.46 -32.90 -10.80
C ASP A 145 21.12 -32.30 -10.35
N TRP A 146 21.01 -31.96 -9.07
CA TRP A 146 19.82 -31.33 -8.49
C TRP A 146 19.61 -29.90 -8.98
N ALA A 147 20.67 -29.10 -9.11
CA ALA A 147 20.57 -27.78 -9.70
C ALA A 147 20.08 -27.86 -11.16
N MET A 148 20.59 -28.80 -11.95
CA MET A 148 20.14 -29.04 -13.32
C MET A 148 18.69 -29.54 -13.39
N ALA A 149 18.20 -30.26 -12.38
CA ALA A 149 16.80 -30.67 -12.24
C ALA A 149 15.86 -29.54 -11.75
N GLY A 150 16.40 -28.34 -11.48
CA GLY A 150 15.65 -27.17 -11.02
C GLY A 150 15.38 -27.14 -9.51
N GLU A 151 16.14 -27.91 -8.71
CA GLU A 151 15.97 -27.95 -7.26
C GLU A 151 16.32 -26.62 -6.58
N CYS A 152 17.09 -25.74 -7.23
CA CYS A 152 17.35 -24.40 -6.71
C CYS A 152 16.07 -23.59 -6.50
N GLU A 153 15.01 -23.85 -7.29
CA GLU A 153 13.71 -23.19 -7.14
C GLU A 153 12.73 -24.07 -6.35
N LYS A 154 12.72 -25.38 -6.61
CA LYS A 154 11.78 -26.33 -5.98
C LYS A 154 12.12 -26.62 -4.51
N ASN A 155 13.41 -26.62 -4.19
CA ASN A 155 13.96 -26.97 -2.88
C ASN A 155 15.04 -25.96 -2.45
N ALA A 156 14.70 -24.68 -2.57
CA ALA A 156 15.60 -23.56 -2.31
C ALA A 156 16.25 -23.63 -0.93
N ALA A 157 15.51 -23.98 0.13
CA ALA A 157 16.07 -24.03 1.49
C ALA A 157 17.27 -24.98 1.60
N TYR A 158 17.14 -26.21 1.09
CA TYR A 158 18.23 -27.18 1.11
C TYR A 158 19.36 -26.76 0.15
N MET A 159 18.99 -26.35 -1.06
CA MET A 159 19.98 -26.00 -2.08
C MET A 159 20.78 -24.75 -1.72
N HIS A 160 20.19 -23.80 -0.99
CA HIS A 160 20.86 -22.56 -0.56
C HIS A 160 21.75 -22.75 0.67
N GLU A 161 21.64 -23.87 1.39
CA GLU A 161 22.49 -24.16 2.55
C GLU A 161 23.61 -25.15 2.20
N PHE A 162 23.30 -26.10 1.31
CA PHE A 162 24.20 -27.21 0.97
C PHE A 162 24.70 -27.19 -0.47
N CYS A 163 24.07 -26.45 -1.37
CA CYS A 163 24.41 -26.42 -2.81
C CYS A 163 24.53 -24.99 -3.34
N MET A 164 25.06 -24.10 -2.49
CA MET A 164 25.16 -22.66 -2.73
C MET A 164 25.85 -22.32 -4.04
N LYS A 165 26.90 -23.07 -4.39
CA LYS A 165 27.69 -22.84 -5.59
C LYS A 165 26.94 -23.34 -6.82
N SER A 166 26.32 -24.52 -6.75
CA SER A 166 25.51 -25.07 -7.85
C SER A 166 24.29 -24.22 -8.17
N CYS A 167 23.73 -23.49 -7.19
CA CYS A 167 22.65 -22.51 -7.41
C CYS A 167 23.12 -21.09 -7.74
N ASN A 168 24.41 -20.89 -8.00
CA ASN A 168 25.00 -19.58 -8.33
C ASN A 168 24.77 -18.49 -7.27
N LEU A 169 24.71 -18.87 -5.99
CA LEU A 169 24.48 -17.94 -4.86
C LEU A 169 25.76 -17.37 -4.27
N CYS A 170 26.92 -17.74 -4.84
CA CYS A 170 28.22 -17.23 -4.44
C CYS A 170 28.46 -15.79 -4.95
N GLY A 171 27.66 -14.83 -4.49
CA GLY A 171 27.90 -13.40 -4.69
C GLY A 171 28.85 -12.85 -3.62
N ASN A 172 30.06 -12.44 -4.03
CA ASN A 172 31.12 -11.76 -3.27
C ASN A 172 30.98 -11.73 -1.73
N LEU A 173 31.26 -12.86 -1.06
CA LEU A 173 31.57 -12.89 0.38
C LEU A 173 33.07 -12.69 0.68
N PHE A 174 33.80 -12.07 -0.24
CA PHE A 174 35.21 -11.67 -0.06
C PHE A 174 35.44 -10.24 -0.53
N THR A 175 34.78 -9.28 0.10
CA THR A 175 35.40 -7.96 0.29
C THR A 175 35.31 -7.67 1.78
N ASN A 176 36.38 -8.02 2.50
CA ASN A 176 36.59 -7.55 3.86
C ASN A 176 36.38 -6.03 3.87
N SER A 177 35.53 -5.55 4.77
CA SER A 177 35.40 -4.14 5.10
C SER A 177 36.72 -3.64 5.67
N GLU A 178 37.44 -2.78 4.95
CA GLU A 178 38.17 -1.63 5.51
C GLU A 178 38.19 -0.50 4.46
N GLU A 179 37.69 0.67 4.85
CA GLU A 179 37.59 1.96 4.13
C GLU A 179 36.71 1.96 2.86
N GLY A 180 35.64 2.74 2.78
CA GLY A 180 35.65 4.17 3.02
C GLY A 180 35.60 4.88 1.67
N THR A 181 34.56 5.69 1.48
CA THR A 181 34.36 6.66 0.39
C THR A 181 33.49 6.19 -0.77
N ALA A 182 32.34 6.85 -0.85
CA ALA A 182 31.44 6.91 -1.98
C ALA A 182 32.15 7.15 -3.30
N ALA A 183 31.69 6.49 -4.36
CA ALA A 183 31.46 7.10 -5.67
C ALA A 183 31.04 6.01 -6.66
N ALA A 184 29.80 6.09 -7.14
CA ALA A 184 29.63 5.96 -8.58
C ALA A 184 30.39 7.14 -9.22
N PRO A 185 30.95 6.98 -10.42
CA PRO A 185 30.09 7.39 -11.52
C PRO A 185 30.20 6.54 -12.79
N ALA A 186 29.12 6.66 -13.56
CA ALA A 186 29.05 6.86 -15.00
C ALA A 186 29.78 5.89 -15.95
N ALA A 187 28.94 5.17 -16.71
CA ALA A 187 28.79 5.23 -18.16
C ALA A 187 30.02 5.24 -19.10
N ALA A 188 29.88 4.36 -20.10
CA ALA A 188 30.33 4.46 -21.50
C ALA A 188 31.83 4.30 -21.80
N GLY A 189 32.13 3.45 -22.80
CA GLY A 189 33.43 3.43 -23.46
C GLY A 189 33.82 2.10 -24.08
N ASP A 190 33.54 1.98 -25.37
CA ASP A 190 33.95 0.96 -26.33
C ASP A 190 35.41 0.46 -26.27
N GLY A 191 35.60 -0.77 -26.76
CA GLY A 191 36.70 -1.03 -27.71
C GLY A 191 37.85 -1.90 -27.22
N SER A 192 37.74 -3.18 -27.57
CA SER A 192 38.80 -4.03 -28.12
C SER A 192 40.08 -4.30 -27.32
N SER A 193 40.23 -5.59 -27.01
CA SER A 193 41.23 -6.48 -27.61
C SER A 193 42.14 -7.22 -26.63
N ASN A 194 41.87 -8.53 -26.58
CA ASN A 194 42.84 -9.63 -26.61
C ASN A 194 43.57 -9.96 -25.32
N HIS A 195 43.02 -10.87 -24.50
CA HIS A 195 43.85 -11.87 -23.81
C HIS A 195 43.05 -13.19 -23.66
N ALA A 196 43.15 -14.05 -24.67
CA ALA A 196 42.88 -15.47 -24.52
C ALA A 196 43.80 -16.28 -25.43
N ALA A 197 44.19 -17.44 -24.90
CA ALA A 197 45.10 -18.46 -25.42
C ALA A 197 46.58 -18.10 -25.23
N GLY A 198 47.27 -18.66 -24.24
CA GLY A 198 47.52 -20.10 -24.11
C GLY A 198 48.90 -20.38 -24.74
N SER A 199 49.72 -21.35 -24.40
CA SER A 199 49.72 -22.43 -23.42
C SER A 199 51.16 -22.94 -23.42
N SER A 200 51.57 -23.55 -22.31
CA SER A 200 52.48 -24.71 -22.25
C SER A 200 53.88 -24.63 -22.91
N ASN A 201 54.87 -24.62 -22.01
CA ASN A 201 56.08 -25.45 -22.03
C ASN A 201 56.58 -25.98 -23.38
N ALA A 202 57.69 -25.42 -23.84
CA ALA A 202 58.68 -26.12 -24.66
C ALA A 202 59.99 -26.22 -23.86
N ILE A 203 60.33 -27.46 -23.52
CA ILE A 203 61.67 -27.94 -23.19
C ILE A 203 62.55 -27.85 -24.45
N ASP A 204 63.68 -27.12 -24.43
CA ASP A 204 64.90 -27.50 -25.16
C ASP A 204 66.11 -26.58 -24.83
N SER A 205 67.16 -27.21 -24.31
CA SER A 205 68.59 -27.01 -24.59
C SER A 205 69.17 -25.60 -24.79
N SER A 206 69.92 -25.10 -23.78
CA SER A 206 71.36 -24.76 -23.91
C SER A 206 71.82 -23.76 -22.85
N LEU A 207 72.36 -24.27 -21.74
CA LEU A 207 73.31 -23.53 -20.89
C LEU A 207 74.50 -24.44 -20.57
N ARG A 208 75.46 -24.52 -21.49
CA ARG A 208 76.89 -24.61 -21.13
C ARG A 208 77.83 -24.39 -22.32
N GLY A 209 78.44 -23.22 -22.32
CA GLY A 209 79.71 -22.89 -22.97
C GLY A 209 80.03 -21.46 -22.53
N GLY A 210 81.06 -21.13 -21.76
CA GLY A 210 82.26 -21.87 -21.38
C GLY A 210 83.46 -21.01 -21.73
N ARG A 211 84.14 -20.49 -20.71
CA ARG A 211 85.49 -19.87 -20.70
C ARG A 211 85.69 -18.55 -21.43
#